data_AF-A0A7C7A3U4-F1
#
_entry.id   AF-A0A7C7A3U4-F1
#
_cell.length_a   1.000
_cell.length_b   1.000
_cell.length_c   1.000
_cell.angle_alpha   90.00
_cell.angle_beta   90.00
_cell.angle_gamma   90.00
#
_symmetry.space_group_name_H-M   'P 1'
#
loop_
_entity.id
_entity.type
_entity.pdbx_description
1 polymer ?
#
loop_
_entity_poly.entity_id
_entity_poly.type
_entity_poly.pdbx_seq_one_letter_code
_entity_poly.pdbx_strand_id
1 'polypeptide(L)'
;MFSDITGVIISMVFVVSVLIISEAIRKMGRFPTEFTRKFIHIGVSHWWIVAMYFINDIRYAVIPPIIFVLLNYYSYKKDLIKSMERGKD
;
A
#
# COMPACT_ATOMS: atom_id res chain seq x y z
N MET A 1 -1.59 14.54 21.33
CA MET A 1 -2.76 13.63 21.32
C MET A 1 -3.31 13.65 19.90
N PHE A 2 -2.75 12.84 19.00
CA PHE A 2 -3.30 12.73 17.64
C PHE A 2 -4.65 12.02 17.76
N SER A 3 -5.66 12.50 17.04
CA SER A 3 -6.94 11.78 16.93
C SER A 3 -6.70 10.49 16.15
N ASP A 4 -7.33 9.38 16.55
CA ASP A 4 -7.21 8.09 15.83
C ASP A 4 -7.55 8.23 14.34
N ILE A 5 -8.45 9.16 13.99
CA ILE A 5 -8.80 9.53 12.61
C ILE A 5 -7.58 10.08 11.85
N THR A 6 -6.78 10.93 12.50
CA THR A 6 -5.54 11.44 11.91
C THR A 6 -4.55 10.31 11.65
N GLY A 7 -4.48 9.32 12.56
CA GLY A 7 -3.66 8.13 12.36
C GLY A 7 -4.10 7.25 11.19
N VAL A 8 -5.41 7.13 10.96
CA VAL A 8 -5.98 6.45 9.78
C VAL A 8 -5.62 7.19 8.49
N ILE A 9 -5.71 8.52 8.48
CA ILE A 9 -5.36 9.33 7.30
C ILE A 9 -3.86 9.18 6.97
N ILE A 10 -2.98 9.28 7.98
CA ILE A 10 -1.52 9.11 7.79
C ILE A 10 -1.21 7.70 7.28
N SER A 11 -1.87 6.68 7.84
CA SER A 11 -1.77 5.29 7.39
C SER A 11 -2.15 5.12 5.91
N MET A 12 -3.25 5.73 5.49
CA MET A 12 -3.69 5.72 4.09
C MET A 12 -2.69 6.43 3.17
N VAL A 13 -2.19 7.59 3.57
CA VAL A 13 -1.17 8.33 2.81
C VAL A 13 0.11 7.51 2.66
N PHE A 14 0.52 6.79 3.71
CA PHE A 14 1.67 5.89 3.66
C PHE A 14 1.47 4.77 2.64
N VAL A 15 0.34 4.05 2.69
CA VAL A 15 0.06 2.95 1.74
C VAL A 15 -0.03 3.46 0.30
N VAL A 16 -0.73 4.57 0.07
CA VAL A 16 -0.87 5.16 -1.28
C VAL A 16 0.48 5.64 -1.81
N SER A 17 1.32 6.25 -0.98
CA SER A 17 2.65 6.71 -1.41
C SER A 17 3.56 5.54 -1.80
N VAL A 18 3.56 4.42 -1.05
CA VAL A 18 4.29 3.20 -1.44
C VAL A 18 3.84 2.68 -2.80
N LEU A 19 2.53 2.67 -3.07
CA LEU A 19 1.97 2.25 -4.36
C LEU A 19 2.38 3.19 -5.51
N ILE A 20 2.28 4.50 -5.31
CA ILE A 20 2.67 5.51 -6.31
C ILE A 20 4.17 5.40 -6.63
N ILE A 21 5.01 5.30 -5.60
CA ILE A 21 6.46 5.15 -5.76
C ILE A 21 6.77 3.87 -6.52
N SER A 22 6.12 2.75 -6.21
CA SER A 22 6.32 1.49 -6.93
C SER A 22 5.97 1.62 -8.42
N GLU A 23 4.83 2.23 -8.74
CA GLU A 23 4.41 2.41 -10.13
C GLU A 23 5.31 3.41 -10.88
N ALA A 24 5.80 4.45 -10.20
CA ALA A 24 6.79 5.37 -10.75
C ALA A 24 8.12 4.66 -11.05
N ILE A 25 8.64 3.84 -10.13
CA ILE A 25 9.84 3.02 -10.32
C ILE A 25 9.65 2.09 -11.52
N ARG A 26 8.49 1.44 -11.65
CA ARG A 26 8.19 0.58 -12.80
C ARG A 26 8.24 1.36 -14.12
N LYS A 27 7.59 2.53 -14.18
CA LYS A 27 7.53 3.37 -15.39
C LYS A 27 8.88 3.97 -15.77
N MET A 28 9.68 4.40 -14.79
CA MET A 28 10.95 5.08 -15.03
C MET A 28 12.10 4.10 -15.34
N GLY A 29 12.11 2.93 -14.71
CA GLY A 29 13.31 2.07 -14.70
C GLY A 29 13.24 0.80 -15.53
N ARG A 30 12.12 0.47 -16.20
CA ARG A 30 11.90 -0.86 -16.82
C ARG A 30 12.24 -2.01 -15.85
N PHE A 31 12.08 -1.80 -14.55
CA PHE A 31 12.38 -2.82 -13.57
C PHE A 31 11.43 -4.01 -13.75
N PRO A 32 11.91 -5.24 -13.56
CA PRO A 32 11.07 -6.42 -13.66
C PRO A 32 9.92 -6.32 -12.67
N THR A 33 8.75 -6.80 -13.08
CA THR A 33 7.52 -6.85 -12.28
C THR A 33 7.75 -7.52 -10.91
N GLU A 34 8.63 -8.51 -10.86
CA GLU A 34 9.04 -9.19 -9.62
C GLU A 34 9.71 -8.23 -8.60
N PHE A 35 10.49 -7.25 -9.05
CA PHE A 35 11.16 -6.28 -8.16
C PHE A 35 10.15 -5.32 -7.56
N THR A 36 9.25 -4.76 -8.38
CA THR A 36 8.24 -3.82 -7.90
C THR A 36 7.19 -4.48 -7.02
N ARG A 37 6.83 -5.75 -7.28
CA ARG A 37 5.98 -6.53 -6.38
C ARG A 37 6.62 -6.73 -5.00
N LYS A 38 7.92 -7.07 -4.95
CA LYS A 38 8.67 -7.19 -3.68
C LYS A 38 8.74 -5.86 -2.94
N PHE A 39 8.97 -4.77 -3.66
CA PHE A 39 8.98 -3.43 -3.07
C PHE A 39 7.64 -3.07 -2.40
N ILE A 40 6.51 -3.30 -3.07
CA ILE A 40 5.18 -3.07 -2.49
C ILE A 40 4.98 -3.93 -1.25
N HIS A 41 5.30 -5.23 -1.33
CA HIS A 41 5.10 -6.13 -0.19
C HIS A 41 5.96 -5.72 1.01
N ILE A 42 7.23 -5.38 0.81
CA ILE A 42 8.12 -4.93 1.89
C ILE A 42 7.66 -3.58 2.44
N GLY A 43 7.34 -2.61 1.59
CA GLY A 43 6.91 -1.27 2.00
C GLY A 43 5.60 -1.29 2.77
N VAL A 44 4.57 -1.96 2.24
CA VAL A 44 3.28 -2.09 2.93
C VAL A 44 3.41 -2.96 4.19
N SER A 45 4.31 -3.94 4.21
CA SER A 45 4.56 -4.73 5.44
C SER A 45 5.09 -3.89 6.59
N HIS A 46 5.71 -2.73 6.34
CA HIS A 46 6.16 -1.81 7.40
C HIS A 46 5.08 -0.84 7.90
N TRP A 47 3.87 -0.88 7.33
CA TRP A 47 2.77 -0.01 7.73
C TRP A 47 2.42 -0.12 9.23
N TRP A 48 2.65 -1.28 9.86
CA TRP A 48 2.36 -1.49 11.29
C TRP A 48 3.07 -0.48 12.21
N ILE A 49 4.24 0.05 11.82
CA ILE A 49 4.96 1.08 12.60
C ILE A 49 4.14 2.37 12.66
N VAL A 50 3.53 2.76 11.53
CA VAL A 50 2.64 3.92 11.45
C VAL A 50 1.38 3.67 12.27
N ALA A 51 0.80 2.47 12.17
CA ALA A 51 -0.38 2.09 12.94
C ALA A 51 -0.13 2.16 14.45
N MET A 52 0.95 1.55 14.95
CA MET A 52 1.27 1.53 16.38
C MET A 52 1.61 2.91 16.94
N TYR A 53 2.17 3.81 16.14
CA TYR A 53 2.53 5.15 16.61
C TYR A 53 1.33 6.12 16.65
N PHE A 54 0.38 5.97 15.72
CA PHE A 54 -0.69 6.96 15.53
C PHE A 54 -2.11 6.47 15.88
N ILE A 55 -2.34 5.16 16.00
CA ILE A 55 -3.67 4.58 16.26
C ILE A 55 -3.64 3.85 17.59
N ASN A 56 -4.49 4.26 18.53
CA ASN A 56 -4.60 3.63 19.84
C ASN A 56 -5.77 2.64 19.92
N ASP A 57 -6.83 2.88 19.13
CA ASP A 57 -8.03 2.05 19.13
C ASP A 57 -8.09 1.10 17.91
N ILE A 58 -8.24 -0.20 18.22
CA ILE A 58 -8.23 -1.30 17.25
C ILE A 58 -9.30 -1.16 16.16
N ARG A 59 -10.44 -0.52 16.45
CA ARG A 59 -11.53 -0.31 15.49
C ARG A 59 -11.07 0.53 14.31
N TYR A 60 -10.17 1.48 14.55
CA TYR A 60 -9.58 2.32 13.51
C TYR A 60 -8.38 1.65 12.84
N ALA A 61 -7.62 0.83 13.56
CA ALA A 61 -6.47 0.10 13.03
C ALA A 61 -6.85 -0.92 11.93
N VAL A 62 -8.09 -1.44 11.96
CA VAL A 62 -8.60 -2.41 10.97
C VAL A 62 -9.03 -1.73 9.66
N ILE A 63 -9.26 -0.41 9.65
CA ILE A 63 -9.72 0.31 8.45
C ILE A 63 -8.69 0.27 7.31
N PRO A 64 -7.40 0.65 7.51
CA PRO A 64 -6.40 0.59 6.44
C PRO A 64 -6.20 -0.79 5.80
N PRO A 65 -6.10 -1.92 6.54
CA PRO A 65 -5.92 -3.22 5.91
C PRO A 65 -7.16 -3.68 5.12
N ILE A 66 -8.39 -3.37 5.58
CA ILE A 66 -9.60 -3.64 4.79
C ILE A 66 -9.54 -2.90 3.45
N ILE A 67 -9.23 -1.60 3.49
CA ILE A 67 -9.12 -0.79 2.27
C ILE A 67 -8.02 -1.33 1.36
N PHE A 68 -6.87 -1.72 1.93
CA PHE A 68 -5.76 -2.28 1.16
C PHE A 68 -6.16 -3.58 0.43
N VAL A 69 -6.90 -4.47 1.10
CA VAL A 69 -7.43 -5.70 0.47
C VAL A 69 -8.39 -5.37 -0.67
N LEU A 70 -9.31 -4.41 -0.47
CA LEU A 70 -10.23 -3.95 -1.52
C LEU A 70 -9.50 -3.35 -2.70
N LEU A 71 -8.47 -2.52 -2.46
CA LEU A 71 -7.63 -1.92 -3.49
C LEU A 71 -6.88 -2.99 -4.27
N ASN A 72 -6.30 -3.97 -3.58
CA ASN A 72 -5.62 -5.10 -4.20
C ASN A 72 -6.58 -5.91 -5.09
N TYR A 73 -7.77 -6.25 -4.59
CA TYR A 73 -8.81 -6.92 -5.35
C TYR A 73 -9.24 -6.12 -6.60
N TYR A 74 -9.43 -4.81 -6.45
CA TYR A 74 -9.80 -3.96 -7.57
C TYR A 74 -8.67 -3.84 -8.60
N SER A 75 -7.42 -3.74 -8.13
CA SER A 75 -6.23 -3.72 -8.98
C SER A 75 -6.13 -5.01 -9.81
N TYR A 76 -6.31 -6.17 -9.18
CA TYR A 76 -6.29 -7.48 -9.84
C TYR A 76 -7.37 -7.62 -10.93
N LYS A 77 -8.54 -7.00 -10.74
CA LYS A 77 -9.66 -7.10 -11.69
C LYS A 77 -9.54 -6.13 -12.88
N LYS A 78 -8.70 -5.10 -12.79
CA LYS A 78 -8.70 -3.95 -13.72
C LYS A 78 -7.34 -3.65 -14.35
N ASP A 79 -6.29 -4.43 -14.10
CA ASP A 79 -4.92 -4.15 -14.59
C ASP A 79 -4.45 -2.73 -14.25
N LEU A 80 -4.91 -2.17 -13.12
CA LEU A 80 -4.64 -0.77 -12.77
C LEU A 80 -3.22 -0.54 -12.28
N ILE A 81 -2.68 -1.52 -11.55
CA ILE A 81 -1.33 -1.46 -11.01
C ILE A 81 -0.56 -2.65 -11.56
N LYS A 82 -0.10 -2.49 -12.80
CA LYS A 82 0.73 -3.48 -13.49
C LYS A 82 2.07 -3.77 -12.77
N SER A 83 2.47 -2.98 -11.77
CA SER A 83 3.58 -3.31 -10.84
C SER A 83 3.26 -4.43 -9.85
N MET A 84 1.99 -4.81 -9.68
CA MET A 84 1.58 -5.91 -8.81
C MET A 84 1.25 -7.22 -9.55
N GLU A 85 1.08 -7.17 -10.87
CA GLU A 85 0.58 -8.31 -11.64
C GLU A 85 1.70 -9.23 -12.13
N ARG A 86 1.44 -10.54 -12.07
CA ARG A 86 2.32 -11.57 -12.59
C ARG A 86 1.73 -12.06 -13.91
N GLY A 87 2.30 -11.61 -15.02
CA GLY A 87 1.95 -12.10 -16.35
C GLY A 87 1.70 -11.00 -17.36
N LYS A 88 2.77 -10.62 -18.06
CA LYS A 88 2.88 -10.27 -19.48
C LYS A 88 4.24 -9.57 -19.67
N ASP A 89 5.30 -10.29 -19.31
CA ASP A 89 6.61 -10.10 -19.94
C ASP A 89 6.70 -11.16 -21.05
#